data_AF-A0A072PLT3-F1
#
_entry.id   AF-A0A072PLT3-F1
#
_cell.length_a   1.000
_cell.length_b   1.000
_cell.length_c   1.000
_cell.angle_alpha   90.00
_cell.angle_beta   90.00
_cell.angle_gamma   90.00
#
_symmetry.space_group_name_H-M   'P 1'
#
loop_
_entity.id
_entity.type
_entity.pdbx_description
1 polymer ?
#
loop_
_entity_poly.entity_id
_entity_poly.type
_entity_poly.pdbx_seq_one_letter_code
_entity_poly.pdbx_strand_id
1 'polypeptide(L)'
;MFFVKFIPTFPVLHRATFVFRDCARTLLLNAIAIGSLYLGPKDAVAKGETLWHLAHTAIATSWQNLITHRGEYDACEGVQLVITAVLGQVYGTLSKNRAIRTTSQAFHSLGFVWARRSGMFDSEPFDLSSVPSLDAPEAEKERQWRTWVSREIQQRALLAHYMLDGLISQMSGEPTSVRHATNQLRLPSSEAAFEASTANEWISIMRSTSAAETTSFRTILRQLFRPSIEKRWIDTPLSAFSYKVILEGLQSLISDDDTEETAVGVPTRSEVRHALNQVYESVTTNSSLSCNDRLETLLRWHSICLDTVIDSSLLCRNLCSRYEITQYIWRNAEPSKSSMDLVSWVATPAARSALLHAMAIQELVEQLPRGRAHAIHMPSSLFSAATVYSVFTLAGQPVLQIPCTVVWQDVLSSGRQPTSNSYLSLSELSTSSQMLLHETDTLRYIHGDVLYGSSGTSRNLLYELNSIHKLFRCLYAQWGIAFDMENVVEQWIGICH
;
A
#
# COMPACT_ATOMS: atom_id res chain seq x y z
N MET A 1 12.27 18.42 8.39
CA MET A 1 11.83 17.01 8.55
C MET A 1 10.92 16.55 7.43
N PHE A 2 9.80 17.22 7.14
CA PHE A 2 8.86 16.85 6.06
C PHE A 2 9.54 16.44 4.72
N PHE A 3 10.32 17.32 4.09
CA PHE A 3 10.99 17.02 2.81
C PHE A 3 12.10 15.96 2.89
N VAL A 4 12.70 15.75 4.06
CA VAL A 4 13.86 14.84 4.21
C VAL A 4 13.43 13.45 4.65
N LYS A 5 12.33 13.35 5.42
CA LYS A 5 11.85 12.11 6.01
C LYS A 5 10.63 11.59 5.27
N PHE A 6 9.59 12.41 5.11
CA PHE A 6 8.29 11.97 4.60
C PHE A 6 8.23 11.93 3.07
N ILE A 7 8.66 13.00 2.38
CA ILE A 7 8.56 13.10 0.91
C ILE A 7 9.25 11.94 0.17
N PRO A 8 10.42 11.44 0.58
CA PRO A 8 11.04 10.27 -0.06
C PRO A 8 10.18 9.00 -0.02
N THR A 9 9.24 8.88 0.93
CA THR A 9 8.36 7.71 1.06
C THR A 9 6.99 7.95 0.40
N PHE A 10 6.55 9.21 0.38
CA PHE A 10 5.26 9.65 -0.16
C PHE A 10 5.41 10.93 -1.01
N PRO A 11 5.92 10.81 -2.24
CA PRO A 11 6.39 11.94 -3.05
C PRO A 11 5.23 12.72 -3.72
N VAL A 12 4.44 13.45 -2.92
CA VAL A 12 3.30 14.27 -3.38
C VAL A 12 3.62 15.75 -3.53
N LEU A 13 4.85 16.15 -3.19
CA LEU A 13 5.38 17.50 -3.38
C LEU A 13 6.81 17.40 -3.88
N HIS A 14 7.17 18.31 -4.77
CA HIS A 14 8.51 18.35 -5.35
C HIS A 14 9.42 19.28 -4.56
N ARG A 15 10.53 18.75 -4.04
CA ARG A 15 11.42 19.50 -3.14
C ARG A 15 12.10 20.68 -3.83
N ALA A 16 12.60 20.50 -5.05
CA ALA A 16 13.44 21.51 -5.69
C ALA A 16 12.65 22.73 -6.21
N THR A 17 11.36 22.56 -6.52
CA THR A 17 10.50 23.67 -6.99
C THR A 17 9.60 24.25 -5.90
N PHE A 18 9.56 23.65 -4.70
CA PHE A 18 8.70 24.13 -3.62
C PHE A 18 9.19 25.48 -3.06
N VAL A 19 8.31 26.49 -3.13
CA VAL A 19 8.54 27.82 -2.56
C VAL A 19 7.55 28.07 -1.44
N PHE A 20 8.06 28.22 -0.22
CA PHE A 20 7.24 28.40 0.99
C PHE A 20 6.28 29.60 0.89
N ARG A 21 6.69 30.69 0.24
CA ARG A 21 5.91 31.93 0.15
C ARG A 21 4.68 31.82 -0.75
N ASP A 22 4.74 30.93 -1.73
CA ASP A 22 3.68 30.75 -2.75
C ASP A 22 2.72 29.61 -2.39
N CYS A 23 2.98 28.98 -1.23
CA CYS A 23 2.23 27.86 -0.70
C CYS A 23 1.05 28.34 0.15
N ALA A 24 -0.11 27.72 -0.04
CA ALA A 24 -1.27 27.90 0.83
C ALA A 24 -0.89 27.61 2.28
N ARG A 25 -1.39 28.46 3.19
CA ARG A 25 -1.11 28.35 4.62
C ARG A 25 -1.55 26.98 5.16
N THR A 26 -2.69 26.48 4.72
CA THR A 26 -3.24 25.18 5.14
C THR A 26 -2.34 24.01 4.70
N LEU A 27 -1.79 24.06 3.49
CA LEU A 27 -0.82 23.07 2.99
C LEU A 27 0.42 23.05 3.88
N LEU A 28 0.97 24.24 4.16
CA LEU A 28 2.14 24.39 5.00
C LEU A 28 1.89 23.87 6.43
N LEU A 29 0.74 24.19 7.03
CA LEU A 29 0.36 23.69 8.35
C LEU A 29 0.33 22.16 8.38
N ASN A 30 -0.26 21.50 7.38
CA ASN A 30 -0.26 20.04 7.29
C ASN A 30 1.14 19.46 7.03
N ALA A 31 1.97 20.11 6.22
CA ALA A 31 3.36 19.70 6.01
C ALA A 31 4.18 19.79 7.31
N ILE A 32 3.98 20.84 8.11
CA ILE A 32 4.61 20.98 9.43
C ILE A 32 4.06 19.95 10.42
N ALA A 33 2.75 19.70 10.42
CA ALA A 33 2.12 18.68 11.27
C ALA A 33 2.70 17.29 11.00
N ILE A 34 2.81 16.86 9.74
CA ILE A 34 3.50 15.61 9.39
C ILE A 34 4.98 15.68 9.77
N GLY A 35 5.63 16.80 9.51
CA GLY A 35 7.03 17.01 9.87
C GLY A 35 7.31 16.86 11.37
N SER A 36 6.33 17.15 12.23
CA SER A 36 6.48 17.07 13.68
C SER A 36 6.53 15.63 14.21
N LEU A 37 6.01 14.66 13.46
CA LEU A 37 6.10 13.22 13.75
C LEU A 37 7.55 12.69 13.73
N TYR A 38 8.48 13.45 13.15
CA TYR A 38 9.89 13.07 13.03
C TYR A 38 10.81 13.92 13.92
N LEU A 39 10.25 14.68 14.87
CA LEU A 39 11.01 15.52 15.79
C LEU A 39 11.12 14.82 17.15
N GLY A 40 12.29 14.96 17.80
CA GLY A 40 12.55 14.38 19.13
C GLY A 40 11.87 15.04 20.35
N PRO A 41 11.52 16.35 20.35
CA PRO A 41 10.84 16.96 21.49
C PRO A 41 9.47 16.33 21.79
N LYS A 42 9.18 16.12 23.09
CA LYS A 42 7.97 15.42 23.57
C LYS A 42 6.66 16.12 23.19
N ASP A 43 6.69 17.43 22.96
CA ASP A 43 5.51 18.25 22.63
C ASP A 43 5.32 18.45 21.11
N ALA A 44 6.22 17.94 20.27
CA ALA A 44 6.16 18.12 18.82
C ALA A 44 4.90 17.52 18.20
N VAL A 45 4.47 16.33 18.66
CA VAL A 45 3.25 15.67 18.18
C VAL A 45 2.01 16.50 18.55
N ALA A 46 1.89 16.93 19.81
CA ALA A 46 0.76 17.76 20.26
C ALA A 46 0.66 19.11 19.52
N LYS A 47 1.82 19.75 19.24
CA LYS A 47 1.88 20.93 18.36
C LYS A 47 1.43 20.59 16.94
N GLY A 48 1.85 19.44 16.40
CA GLY A 48 1.40 18.94 15.11
C GLY A 48 -0.11 18.76 15.04
N GLU A 49 -0.73 18.18 16.07
CA GLU A 49 -2.19 18.00 16.15
C GLU A 49 -2.90 19.36 16.13
N THR A 50 -2.36 20.35 16.86
CA THR A 50 -2.90 21.72 16.87
C THR A 50 -2.85 22.36 15.46
N LEU A 51 -1.73 22.19 14.75
CA LEU A 51 -1.58 22.71 13.38
C LEU A 51 -2.51 21.99 12.40
N TRP A 52 -2.69 20.67 12.56
CA TRP A 52 -3.64 19.89 11.78
C TRP A 52 -5.07 20.37 12.01
N HIS A 53 -5.48 20.59 13.28
CA HIS A 53 -6.82 21.12 13.59
C HIS A 53 -7.05 22.50 12.96
N LEU A 54 -6.06 23.38 13.00
CA LEU A 54 -6.14 24.71 12.37
C LEU A 54 -6.32 24.59 10.85
N ALA A 55 -5.51 23.75 10.20
CA ALA A 55 -5.61 23.50 8.77
C ALA A 55 -6.96 22.88 8.39
N HIS A 56 -7.38 21.85 9.12
CA HIS A 56 -8.63 21.14 8.89
C HIS A 56 -9.85 22.07 9.08
N THR A 57 -9.86 22.89 10.14
CA THR A 57 -10.92 23.88 10.36
C THR A 57 -11.00 24.87 9.21
N ALA A 58 -9.86 25.44 8.79
CA ALA A 58 -9.82 26.38 7.67
C ALA A 58 -10.32 25.76 6.36
N ILE A 59 -9.99 24.48 6.10
CA ILE A 59 -10.53 23.75 4.95
C ILE A 59 -12.05 23.58 5.09
N ALA A 60 -12.51 23.07 6.24
CA ALA A 60 -13.93 22.80 6.46
C ALA A 60 -14.81 24.06 6.33
N THR A 61 -14.33 25.22 6.78
CA THR A 61 -15.10 26.47 6.78
C THR A 61 -14.92 27.31 5.52
N SER A 62 -13.82 27.13 4.78
CA SER A 62 -13.41 28.07 3.73
C SER A 62 -12.95 27.38 2.44
N TRP A 63 -13.27 26.09 2.23
CA TRP A 63 -12.88 25.36 1.01
C TRP A 63 -13.37 26.04 -0.27
N GLN A 64 -14.50 26.74 -0.26
CA GLN A 64 -15.04 27.46 -1.42
C GLN A 64 -14.09 28.57 -1.90
N ASN A 65 -13.33 29.20 -1.00
CA ASN A 65 -12.31 30.18 -1.38
C ASN A 65 -10.99 29.50 -1.71
N LEU A 66 -10.67 28.38 -1.04
CA LEU A 66 -9.42 27.65 -1.31
C LEU A 66 -9.43 26.94 -2.66
N ILE A 67 -10.60 26.51 -3.14
CA ILE A 67 -10.73 25.78 -4.40
C ILE A 67 -10.51 26.68 -5.62
N THR A 68 -10.71 27.99 -5.50
CA THR A 68 -10.48 28.95 -6.61
C THR A 68 -9.01 29.34 -6.74
N HIS A 69 -8.15 28.92 -5.81
CA HIS A 69 -6.72 29.23 -5.88
C HIS A 69 -6.07 28.47 -7.03
N ARG A 70 -5.30 29.18 -7.87
CA ARG A 70 -4.51 28.60 -8.95
C ARG A 70 -3.08 29.11 -8.89
N GLY A 71 -2.12 28.20 -8.74
CA GLY A 71 -0.71 28.52 -8.84
C GLY A 71 -0.30 28.87 -10.27
N GLU A 72 0.83 29.55 -10.42
CA GLU A 72 1.36 30.03 -11.71
C GLU A 72 1.45 28.94 -12.78
N TYR A 73 1.86 27.73 -12.39
CA TYR A 73 2.08 26.58 -13.28
C TYR A 73 0.93 25.57 -13.25
N ASP A 74 -0.11 25.81 -12.45
CA ASP A 74 -1.18 24.84 -12.22
C ASP A 74 -2.09 24.71 -13.43
N ALA A 75 -2.44 23.46 -13.73
CA ALA A 75 -3.38 23.09 -14.78
C ALA A 75 -4.75 23.74 -14.63
N CYS A 76 -5.21 23.78 -13.38
CA CYS A 76 -6.55 24.11 -12.99
C CYS A 76 -6.53 24.71 -11.57
N GLU A 77 -7.68 25.21 -11.12
CA GLU A 77 -7.81 25.74 -9.76
C GLU A 77 -7.85 24.60 -8.72
N GLY A 78 -7.58 24.91 -7.45
CA GLY A 78 -7.78 24.00 -6.32
C GLY A 78 -6.69 22.94 -6.12
N VAL A 79 -5.62 22.94 -6.93
CA VAL A 79 -4.48 21.99 -6.82
C VAL A 79 -3.93 21.97 -5.39
N GLN A 80 -3.66 23.15 -4.83
CA GLN A 80 -3.17 23.25 -3.46
C GLN A 80 -4.17 22.77 -2.41
N LEU A 81 -5.49 22.94 -2.62
CA LEU A 81 -6.52 22.40 -1.72
C LEU A 81 -6.50 20.87 -1.71
N VAL A 82 -6.40 20.23 -2.88
CA VAL A 82 -6.37 18.76 -3.00
C VAL A 82 -5.09 18.17 -2.39
N ILE A 83 -3.94 18.82 -2.59
CA ILE A 83 -2.68 18.43 -1.93
C ILE A 83 -2.80 18.62 -0.41
N THR A 84 -3.37 19.73 0.03
CA THR A 84 -3.60 19.97 1.46
C THR A 84 -4.47 18.87 2.06
N ALA A 85 -5.54 18.49 1.36
CA ALA A 85 -6.44 17.43 1.77
C ALA A 85 -5.71 16.09 1.90
N VAL A 86 -4.87 15.70 0.94
CA VAL A 86 -4.17 14.42 0.99
C VAL A 86 -3.20 14.37 2.17
N LEU A 87 -2.43 15.44 2.41
CA LEU A 87 -1.52 15.52 3.56
C LEU A 87 -2.29 15.47 4.89
N GLY A 88 -3.40 16.20 4.97
CA GLY A 88 -4.29 16.17 6.13
C GLY A 88 -4.84 14.76 6.38
N GLN A 89 -5.21 14.03 5.33
CA GLN A 89 -5.69 12.65 5.42
C GLN A 89 -4.61 11.67 5.85
N VAL A 90 -3.37 11.78 5.37
CA VAL A 90 -2.24 10.95 5.86
C VAL A 90 -2.06 11.12 7.35
N TYR A 91 -1.94 12.37 7.82
CA TYR A 91 -1.77 12.67 9.23
C TYR A 91 -2.96 12.16 10.06
N GLY A 92 -4.17 12.44 9.58
CA GLY A 92 -5.38 12.14 10.31
C GLY A 92 -5.63 10.64 10.45
N THR A 93 -5.50 9.90 9.36
CA THR A 93 -5.71 8.45 9.27
C THR A 93 -4.77 7.67 10.19
N LEU A 94 -3.51 8.11 10.30
CA LEU A 94 -2.46 7.42 11.07
C LEU A 94 -2.25 8.03 12.46
N SER A 95 -3.14 8.93 12.91
CA SER A 95 -2.99 9.63 14.19
C SER A 95 -3.22 8.70 15.39
N LYS A 96 -2.54 9.01 16.51
CA LYS A 96 -2.84 8.41 17.83
C LYS A 96 -4.18 8.91 18.35
N ASN A 97 -4.55 10.15 18.02
CA ASN A 97 -5.78 10.76 18.46
C ASN A 97 -6.97 10.19 17.67
N ARG A 98 -7.82 9.43 18.36
CA ARG A 98 -8.94 8.70 17.75
C ARG A 98 -9.99 9.64 17.15
N ALA A 99 -10.23 10.80 17.75
CA ALA A 99 -11.16 11.79 17.21
C ALA A 99 -10.66 12.38 15.89
N ILE A 100 -9.34 12.60 15.77
CA ILE A 100 -8.71 12.99 14.51
C ILE A 100 -8.89 11.87 13.46
N ARG A 101 -8.67 10.60 13.82
CA ARG A 101 -8.89 9.46 12.89
C ARG A 101 -10.32 9.41 12.38
N THR A 102 -11.31 9.46 13.28
CA THR A 102 -12.74 9.47 12.92
C THR A 102 -13.09 10.67 12.03
N THR A 103 -12.55 11.85 12.34
CA THR A 103 -12.76 13.04 11.50
C THR A 103 -12.17 12.85 10.11
N SER A 104 -10.94 12.32 10.02
CA SER A 104 -10.28 12.02 8.74
C SER A 104 -11.12 11.07 7.90
N GLN A 105 -11.59 9.96 8.50
CA GLN A 105 -12.49 8.98 7.88
C GLN A 105 -13.80 9.62 7.41
N ALA A 106 -14.42 10.51 8.18
CA ALA A 106 -15.67 11.15 7.74
C ALA A 106 -15.47 12.10 6.54
N PHE A 107 -14.28 12.70 6.38
CA PHE A 107 -14.00 13.73 5.38
C PHE A 107 -13.19 13.23 4.18
N HIS A 108 -12.77 11.95 4.15
CA HIS A 108 -11.82 11.45 3.14
C HIS A 108 -12.32 11.60 1.69
N SER A 109 -13.60 11.34 1.46
CA SER A 109 -14.23 11.42 0.13
C SER A 109 -14.22 12.84 -0.47
N LEU A 110 -14.13 13.89 0.37
CA LEU A 110 -14.17 15.29 -0.08
C LEU A 110 -12.95 15.66 -0.93
N GLY A 111 -11.80 15.00 -0.73
CA GLY A 111 -10.62 15.19 -1.59
C GLY A 111 -10.94 14.91 -3.06
N PHE A 112 -11.66 13.81 -3.34
CA PHE A 112 -12.11 13.48 -4.70
C PHE A 112 -13.20 14.42 -5.20
N VAL A 113 -14.08 14.91 -4.33
CA VAL A 113 -15.11 15.90 -4.70
C VAL A 113 -14.45 17.20 -5.16
N TRP A 114 -13.48 17.71 -4.41
CA TRP A 114 -12.75 18.93 -4.79
C TRP A 114 -11.92 18.72 -6.05
N ALA A 115 -11.21 17.60 -6.18
CA ALA A 115 -10.46 17.27 -7.39
C ALA A 115 -11.34 17.25 -8.64
N ARG A 116 -12.55 16.66 -8.57
CA ARG A 116 -13.51 16.68 -9.69
C ARG A 116 -14.02 18.08 -9.99
N ARG A 117 -14.39 18.85 -8.97
CA ARG A 117 -14.88 20.23 -9.14
C ARG A 117 -13.83 21.16 -9.75
N SER A 118 -12.58 20.92 -9.44
CA SER A 118 -11.42 21.61 -10.01
C SER A 118 -11.09 21.20 -11.45
N GLY A 119 -11.72 20.15 -12.01
CA GLY A 119 -11.35 19.62 -13.32
C GLY A 119 -10.00 18.89 -13.34
N MET A 120 -9.51 18.42 -12.18
CA MET A 120 -8.19 17.77 -12.09
C MET A 120 -8.14 16.42 -12.82
N PHE A 121 -9.25 15.70 -12.85
CA PHE A 121 -9.37 14.43 -13.57
C PHE A 121 -9.40 14.61 -15.08
N ASP A 122 -9.84 15.79 -15.54
CA ASP A 122 -10.00 16.15 -16.96
C ASP A 122 -8.82 16.98 -17.48
N SER A 123 -7.81 17.23 -16.63
CA SER A 123 -6.65 18.03 -16.99
C SER A 123 -5.78 17.28 -17.99
N GLU A 124 -5.48 17.93 -19.12
CA GLU A 124 -4.57 17.35 -20.10
C GLU A 124 -3.19 17.06 -19.49
N PRO A 125 -2.59 15.90 -19.81
CA PRO A 125 -1.23 15.57 -19.41
C PRO A 125 -0.23 16.55 -20.00
N PHE A 126 0.97 16.59 -19.41
CA PHE A 126 2.09 17.30 -20.03
C PHE A 126 2.45 16.65 -21.36
N ASP A 127 2.57 17.45 -22.42
CA ASP A 127 2.98 16.99 -23.73
C ASP A 127 4.50 16.73 -23.75
N LEU A 128 4.90 15.47 -23.94
CA LEU A 128 6.31 15.07 -24.00
C LEU A 128 7.07 15.74 -25.16
N SER A 129 6.37 16.20 -26.21
CA SER A 129 6.99 16.96 -27.31
C SER A 129 7.43 18.36 -26.86
N SER A 130 6.86 18.87 -25.77
CA SER A 130 7.20 20.15 -25.16
C SER A 130 8.46 20.10 -24.29
N VAL A 131 9.12 18.93 -24.15
CA VAL A 131 10.42 18.84 -23.46
C VAL A 131 11.49 19.58 -24.28
N PRO A 132 12.07 20.69 -23.77
CA PRO A 132 12.99 21.51 -24.55
C PRO A 132 14.33 20.80 -24.80
N SER A 133 15.12 21.32 -25.74
CA SER A 133 16.49 20.86 -25.95
C SER A 133 17.41 21.32 -24.81
N LEU A 134 18.53 20.63 -24.61
CA LEU A 134 19.55 21.08 -23.65
C LEU A 134 20.20 22.41 -24.05
N ASP A 135 20.09 22.82 -25.32
CA ASP A 135 20.61 24.10 -25.81
C ASP A 135 19.55 25.23 -25.78
N ALA A 136 18.32 24.94 -25.32
CA ALA A 136 17.26 25.93 -25.22
C ALA A 136 17.61 27.04 -24.20
N PRO A 137 16.98 28.23 -24.27
CA PRO A 137 17.14 29.26 -23.26
C PRO A 137 16.74 28.76 -21.85
N GLU A 138 17.52 29.11 -20.81
CA GLU A 138 17.26 28.67 -19.44
C GLU A 138 15.86 29.02 -18.93
N ALA A 139 15.32 30.18 -19.32
CA ALA A 139 13.96 30.58 -18.95
C ALA A 139 12.89 29.63 -19.50
N GLU A 140 13.08 29.11 -20.72
CA GLU A 140 12.15 28.14 -21.32
C GLU A 140 12.28 26.78 -20.64
N LYS A 141 13.51 26.33 -20.36
CA LYS A 141 13.76 25.08 -19.61
C LYS A 141 13.08 25.10 -18.24
N GLU A 142 13.28 26.17 -17.49
CA GLU A 142 12.71 26.34 -16.15
C GLU A 142 11.17 26.35 -16.20
N ARG A 143 10.59 27.08 -17.17
CA ARG A 143 9.14 27.16 -17.33
C ARG A 143 8.52 25.81 -17.67
N GLN A 144 9.10 25.06 -18.62
CA GLN A 144 8.60 23.74 -19.00
C GLN A 144 8.77 22.73 -17.87
N TRP A 145 9.91 22.74 -17.19
CA TRP A 145 10.15 21.88 -16.04
C TRP A 145 9.16 22.15 -14.91
N ARG A 146 8.93 23.42 -14.52
CA ARG A 146 7.94 23.77 -13.50
C ARG A 146 6.51 23.41 -13.88
N THR A 147 6.15 23.59 -15.15
CA THR A 147 4.84 23.19 -15.69
C THR A 147 4.68 21.68 -15.59
N TRP A 148 5.67 20.90 -16.03
CA TRP A 148 5.67 19.45 -15.90
C TRP A 148 5.60 19.00 -14.44
N VAL A 149 6.40 19.60 -13.55
CA VAL A 149 6.37 19.28 -12.11
C VAL A 149 4.98 19.55 -11.50
N SER A 150 4.32 20.66 -11.83
CA SER A 150 2.97 20.94 -11.33
C SER A 150 1.97 19.88 -11.77
N ARG A 151 2.03 19.45 -13.05
CA ARG A 151 1.20 18.34 -13.56
C ARG A 151 1.48 17.02 -12.84
N GLU A 152 2.75 16.71 -12.61
CA GLU A 152 3.16 15.49 -11.93
C GLU A 152 2.74 15.50 -10.44
N ILE A 153 2.85 16.65 -9.76
CA ILE A 153 2.34 16.85 -8.39
C ILE A 153 0.83 16.60 -8.33
N GLN A 154 0.07 17.18 -9.26
CA GLN A 154 -1.38 16.97 -9.34
C GLN A 154 -1.72 15.49 -9.52
N GLN A 155 -1.06 14.81 -10.47
CA GLN A 155 -1.27 13.39 -10.71
C GLN A 155 -0.95 12.55 -9.46
N ARG A 156 0.21 12.79 -8.85
CA ARG A 156 0.64 12.07 -7.63
C ARG A 156 -0.27 12.35 -6.44
N ALA A 157 -0.85 13.56 -6.33
CA ALA A 157 -1.83 13.88 -5.29
C ALA A 157 -3.14 13.10 -5.46
N LEU A 158 -3.64 12.94 -6.70
CA LEU A 158 -4.83 12.14 -6.99
C LEU A 158 -4.60 10.66 -6.69
N LEU A 159 -3.46 10.13 -7.11
CA LEU A 159 -3.06 8.75 -6.83
C LEU A 159 -2.77 8.51 -5.34
N ALA A 160 -2.31 9.54 -4.62
CA ALA A 160 -2.16 9.48 -3.17
C ALA A 160 -3.51 9.43 -2.43
N HIS A 161 -4.50 10.20 -2.88
CA HIS A 161 -5.88 10.06 -2.40
C HIS A 161 -6.41 8.66 -2.66
N TYR A 162 -6.16 8.12 -3.86
CA TYR A 162 -6.51 6.74 -4.21
C TYR A 162 -5.91 5.73 -3.23
N MET A 163 -4.60 5.77 -2.96
CA MET A 163 -3.95 4.86 -1.99
C MET A 163 -4.51 5.01 -0.57
N LEU A 164 -4.82 6.23 -0.14
CA LEU A 164 -5.38 6.46 1.19
C LEU A 164 -6.84 6.03 1.32
N ASP A 165 -7.64 6.20 0.27
CA ASP A 165 -9.03 5.78 0.22
C ASP A 165 -9.15 4.27 0.45
N GLY A 166 -8.28 3.49 -0.20
CA GLY A 166 -8.18 2.05 0.01
C GLY A 166 -7.73 1.67 1.42
N LEU A 167 -6.69 2.32 1.95
CA LEU A 167 -6.28 2.11 3.34
C LEU A 167 -7.42 2.44 4.31
N ILE A 168 -8.12 3.56 4.14
CA ILE A 168 -9.25 3.97 4.98
C ILE A 168 -10.41 2.99 4.87
N SER A 169 -10.71 2.51 3.66
CA SER A 169 -11.72 1.47 3.40
C SER A 169 -11.42 0.21 4.20
N GLN A 170 -10.17 -0.30 4.13
CA GLN A 170 -9.73 -1.45 4.92
C GLN A 170 -9.92 -1.22 6.42
N MET A 171 -9.56 -0.04 6.94
CA MET A 171 -9.63 0.21 8.38
C MET A 171 -11.06 0.41 8.90
N SER A 172 -11.90 1.04 8.09
CA SER A 172 -13.30 1.34 8.44
C SER A 172 -14.25 0.18 8.16
N GLY A 173 -13.86 -0.78 7.31
CA GLY A 173 -14.74 -1.81 6.79
C GLY A 173 -15.85 -1.25 5.90
N GLU A 174 -15.66 -0.05 5.35
CA GLU A 174 -16.56 0.58 4.39
C GLU A 174 -15.95 0.48 2.98
N PRO A 175 -16.76 0.45 1.90
CA PRO A 175 -16.24 0.48 0.54
C PRO A 175 -15.43 1.76 0.24
N THR A 176 -14.54 1.68 -0.74
CA THR A 176 -13.79 2.82 -1.26
C THR A 176 -14.70 3.92 -1.82
N SER A 177 -14.35 5.20 -1.61
CA SER A 177 -15.15 6.35 -2.09
C SER A 177 -15.18 6.49 -3.62
N VAL A 178 -14.24 5.87 -4.32
CA VAL A 178 -14.19 5.84 -5.79
C VAL A 178 -14.05 4.40 -6.28
N ARG A 179 -14.30 4.16 -7.57
CA ARG A 179 -14.12 2.84 -8.16
C ARG A 179 -12.68 2.63 -8.57
N HIS A 180 -11.91 1.98 -7.72
CA HIS A 180 -10.46 1.89 -7.84
C HIS A 180 -10.02 1.24 -9.17
N ALA A 181 -10.45 0.02 -9.43
CA ALA A 181 -10.06 -0.74 -10.63
C ALA A 181 -10.56 -0.16 -11.98
N THR A 182 -11.55 0.75 -11.96
CA THR A 182 -12.10 1.38 -13.18
C THR A 182 -11.62 2.81 -13.43
N ASN A 183 -10.79 3.34 -12.53
CA ASN A 183 -10.29 4.70 -12.61
C ASN A 183 -9.30 4.86 -13.79
N GLN A 184 -9.44 5.95 -14.55
CA GLN A 184 -8.67 6.18 -15.78
C GLN A 184 -7.42 7.02 -15.58
N LEU A 185 -7.08 7.38 -14.34
CA LEU A 185 -5.85 8.07 -14.00
C LEU A 185 -4.62 7.35 -14.58
N ARG A 186 -3.63 8.14 -14.96
CA ARG A 186 -2.36 7.66 -15.52
C ARG A 186 -1.38 7.29 -14.43
N LEU A 187 -0.43 6.43 -14.76
CA LEU A 187 0.72 6.23 -13.88
C LEU A 187 1.60 7.48 -13.82
N PRO A 188 2.25 7.75 -12.68
CA PRO A 188 3.20 8.84 -12.56
C PRO A 188 4.48 8.53 -13.34
N SER A 189 5.28 9.56 -13.60
CA SER A 189 6.62 9.40 -14.17
C SER A 189 7.58 8.72 -13.19
N SER A 190 8.81 8.44 -13.65
CA SER A 190 9.87 7.86 -12.84
C SER A 190 10.25 8.75 -11.65
N GLU A 191 10.72 8.13 -10.57
CA GLU A 191 11.26 8.85 -9.41
C GLU A 191 12.43 9.75 -9.82
N ALA A 192 13.32 9.28 -10.69
CA ALA A 192 14.46 10.06 -11.17
C ALA A 192 14.01 11.37 -11.85
N ALA A 193 13.00 11.31 -12.74
CA ALA A 193 12.50 12.52 -13.40
C ALA A 193 11.83 13.47 -12.39
N PHE A 194 11.07 12.92 -11.43
CA PHE A 194 10.37 13.73 -10.43
C PHE A 194 11.29 14.31 -9.38
N GLU A 195 12.39 13.65 -9.02
CA GLU A 195 13.34 14.11 -8.00
C GLU A 195 14.48 14.97 -8.57
N ALA A 196 14.52 15.14 -9.90
CA ALA A 196 15.49 16.00 -10.56
C ALA A 196 15.56 17.36 -9.87
N SER A 197 16.78 17.81 -9.60
CA SER A 197 17.05 19.04 -8.83
C SER A 197 17.13 20.28 -9.71
N THR A 198 17.24 20.10 -11.03
CA THR A 198 17.36 21.17 -12.03
C THR A 198 16.61 20.82 -13.31
N ALA A 199 16.25 21.84 -14.09
CA ALA A 199 15.63 21.63 -15.40
C ALA A 199 16.52 20.83 -16.36
N ASN A 200 17.84 21.03 -16.35
CA ASN A 200 18.77 20.29 -17.22
C ASN A 200 18.86 18.79 -16.87
N GLU A 201 18.84 18.46 -15.59
CA GLU A 201 18.78 17.07 -15.11
C GLU A 201 17.47 16.41 -15.56
N TRP A 202 16.34 17.10 -15.35
CA TRP A 202 15.03 16.64 -15.82
C TRP A 202 14.99 16.41 -17.34
N ILE A 203 15.46 17.37 -18.15
CA ILE A 203 15.53 17.22 -19.62
C ILE A 203 16.35 15.99 -20.02
N SER A 204 17.50 15.78 -19.37
CA SER A 204 18.39 14.66 -19.67
C SER A 204 17.71 13.31 -19.41
N ILE A 205 16.95 13.20 -18.31
CA ILE A 205 16.20 12.00 -17.94
C ILE A 205 15.00 11.79 -18.86
N MET A 206 14.25 12.84 -19.16
CA MET A 206 13.06 12.75 -20.03
C MET A 206 13.44 12.37 -21.47
N ARG A 207 14.61 12.78 -21.95
CA ARG A 207 15.09 12.44 -23.31
C ARG A 207 15.73 11.04 -23.40
N SER A 208 16.26 10.51 -22.30
CA SER A 208 16.79 9.13 -22.26
C SER A 208 15.69 8.09 -22.07
N THR A 209 14.56 8.49 -21.50
CA THR A 209 13.37 7.66 -21.39
C THR A 209 12.72 7.55 -22.77
N SER A 210 12.60 6.33 -23.29
CA SER A 210 11.84 6.09 -24.53
C SER A 210 10.42 6.65 -24.35
N ALA A 211 9.86 7.26 -25.40
CA ALA A 211 8.49 7.79 -25.40
C ALA A 211 7.47 6.65 -25.29
N ALA A 212 7.43 5.97 -24.14
CA ALA A 212 6.38 5.04 -23.79
C ALA A 212 5.13 5.87 -23.53
N GLU A 213 4.04 5.54 -24.23
CA GLU A 213 2.76 6.16 -23.98
C GLU A 213 2.38 6.00 -22.51
N THR A 214 2.06 7.13 -21.86
CA THR A 214 1.61 7.13 -20.47
C THR A 214 0.32 6.33 -20.37
N THR A 215 0.45 5.10 -19.88
CA THR A 215 -0.65 4.15 -19.82
C THR A 215 -1.48 4.39 -18.56
N SER A 216 -2.81 4.37 -18.69
CA SER A 216 -3.69 4.35 -17.52
C SER A 216 -3.45 3.08 -16.70
N PHE A 217 -3.40 3.18 -15.37
CA PHE A 217 -3.22 1.98 -14.56
C PHE A 217 -4.38 0.99 -14.72
N ARG A 218 -5.58 1.44 -15.11
CA ARG A 218 -6.68 0.55 -15.50
C ARG A 218 -6.32 -0.37 -16.67
N THR A 219 -5.50 0.09 -17.61
CA THR A 219 -5.05 -0.76 -18.72
C THR A 219 -4.13 -1.86 -18.23
N ILE A 220 -3.22 -1.55 -17.31
CA ILE A 220 -2.33 -2.54 -16.68
C ILE A 220 -3.14 -3.53 -15.85
N LEU A 221 -4.08 -3.04 -15.02
CA LEU A 221 -4.98 -3.91 -14.27
C LEU A 221 -5.74 -4.85 -15.20
N ARG A 222 -6.30 -4.37 -16.32
CA ARG A 222 -6.94 -5.24 -17.32
C ARG A 222 -5.99 -6.27 -17.94
N GLN A 223 -4.73 -5.91 -18.17
CA GLN A 223 -3.72 -6.82 -18.73
C GLN A 223 -3.34 -7.93 -17.74
N LEU A 224 -3.29 -7.63 -16.43
CA LEU A 224 -3.01 -8.62 -15.38
C LEU A 224 -4.00 -9.81 -15.39
N PHE A 225 -5.24 -9.57 -15.81
CA PHE A 225 -6.30 -10.59 -15.87
C PHE A 225 -6.48 -11.20 -17.27
N ARG A 226 -5.63 -10.88 -18.26
CA ARG A 226 -5.68 -11.51 -19.58
C ARG A 226 -4.89 -12.83 -19.60
N PRO A 227 -5.25 -13.78 -20.48
CA PRO A 227 -4.49 -15.01 -20.67
C PRO A 227 -3.01 -14.74 -21.01
N SER A 228 -2.12 -15.58 -20.49
CA SER A 228 -0.66 -15.37 -20.37
C SER A 228 0.13 -15.18 -21.68
N ILE A 229 -0.52 -15.23 -22.84
CA ILE A 229 0.12 -15.12 -24.16
C ILE A 229 0.55 -13.66 -24.47
N GLU A 230 0.09 -12.69 -23.68
CA GLU A 230 0.41 -11.26 -23.84
C GLU A 230 1.00 -10.62 -22.56
N LYS A 231 2.16 -11.10 -22.07
CA LYS A 231 2.91 -10.51 -20.92
C LYS A 231 3.51 -9.11 -21.18
N ARG A 232 2.97 -8.32 -22.12
CA ARG A 232 3.56 -7.05 -22.60
C ARG A 232 3.80 -5.99 -21.53
N TRP A 233 3.09 -6.06 -20.40
CA TRP A 233 3.23 -5.07 -19.34
C TRP A 233 4.48 -5.28 -18.47
N ILE A 234 5.00 -6.51 -18.38
CA ILE A 234 6.19 -6.85 -17.59
C ILE A 234 7.46 -6.22 -18.19
N ASP A 235 7.48 -5.99 -19.50
CA ASP A 235 8.61 -5.39 -20.20
C ASP A 235 8.72 -3.86 -20.00
N THR A 236 7.69 -3.24 -19.40
CA THR A 236 7.69 -1.79 -19.13
C THR A 236 8.17 -1.53 -17.70
N PRO A 237 9.34 -0.90 -17.48
CA PRO A 237 9.82 -0.62 -16.13
C PRO A 237 8.88 0.37 -15.44
N LEU A 238 8.31 -0.07 -14.31
CA LEU A 238 7.41 0.72 -13.49
C LEU A 238 8.15 1.41 -12.35
N SER A 239 7.73 2.64 -12.03
CA SER A 239 8.19 3.38 -10.86
C SER A 239 7.71 2.73 -9.56
N ALA A 240 8.41 2.94 -8.45
CA ALA A 240 8.00 2.44 -7.14
C ALA A 240 6.61 2.96 -6.77
N PHE A 241 6.31 4.22 -7.09
CA PHE A 241 4.98 4.79 -6.91
C PHE A 241 3.92 4.11 -7.78
N SER A 242 4.25 3.74 -9.03
CA SER A 242 3.33 3.01 -9.91
C SER A 242 2.93 1.66 -9.34
N TYR A 243 3.89 0.91 -8.77
CA TYR A 243 3.56 -0.35 -8.09
C TYR A 243 2.61 -0.14 -6.92
N LYS A 244 2.80 0.91 -6.11
CA LYS A 244 1.89 1.22 -4.99
C LYS A 244 0.44 1.43 -5.48
N VAL A 245 0.25 2.09 -6.63
CA VAL A 245 -1.08 2.30 -7.25
C VAL A 245 -1.68 1.00 -7.77
N ILE A 246 -0.89 0.18 -8.48
CA ILE A 246 -1.35 -1.11 -9.04
C ILE A 246 -1.75 -2.07 -7.91
N LEU A 247 -0.91 -2.18 -6.88
CA LEU A 247 -1.18 -3.01 -5.71
C LEU A 247 -2.45 -2.56 -4.98
N GLU A 248 -2.70 -1.26 -4.87
CA GLU A 248 -3.95 -0.76 -4.31
C GLU A 248 -5.16 -1.14 -5.18
N GLY A 249 -5.06 -1.05 -6.51
CA GLY A 249 -6.11 -1.54 -7.39
C GLY A 249 -6.39 -3.05 -7.29
N LEU A 250 -5.37 -3.86 -6.99
CA LEU A 250 -5.57 -5.29 -6.71
C LEU A 250 -6.21 -5.51 -5.33
N GLN A 251 -5.81 -4.73 -4.33
CA GLN A 251 -6.40 -4.78 -3.00
C GLN A 251 -7.89 -4.44 -3.02
N SER A 252 -8.30 -3.40 -3.76
CA SER A 252 -9.71 -3.03 -3.85
C SER A 252 -10.57 -4.14 -4.45
N LEU A 253 -10.03 -4.91 -5.40
CA LEU A 253 -10.75 -6.06 -5.99
C LEU A 253 -11.00 -7.19 -4.99
N ILE A 254 -10.09 -7.37 -4.01
CA ILE A 254 -10.29 -8.33 -2.91
C ILE A 254 -11.40 -7.83 -1.99
N SER A 255 -11.46 -6.53 -1.74
CA SER A 255 -12.48 -5.92 -0.89
C SER A 255 -13.88 -5.90 -1.53
N ASP A 256 -13.97 -5.90 -2.86
CA ASP A 256 -15.24 -5.99 -3.61
C ASP A 256 -15.77 -7.45 -3.72
N ASP A 257 -14.93 -8.45 -3.45
CA ASP A 257 -15.26 -9.88 -3.45
C ASP A 257 -15.98 -10.26 -2.14
N ASP A 258 -17.26 -9.90 -2.03
CA ASP A 258 -18.10 -10.27 -0.89
C ASP A 258 -18.30 -11.80 -0.84
N THR A 259 -18.11 -12.36 0.34
CA THR A 259 -18.07 -13.81 0.59
C THR A 259 -19.41 -14.53 0.36
N GLU A 260 -20.52 -13.80 0.27
CA GLU A 260 -21.86 -14.39 0.08
C GLU A 260 -22.33 -14.32 -1.39
N GLU A 261 -22.09 -13.23 -2.11
CA GLU A 261 -22.40 -13.08 -3.54
C GLU A 261 -21.38 -12.16 -4.23
N THR A 262 -20.42 -12.75 -4.97
CA THR A 262 -19.41 -11.98 -5.71
C THR A 262 -20.09 -11.06 -6.72
N ALA A 263 -19.81 -9.76 -6.67
CA ALA A 263 -20.38 -8.80 -7.60
C ALA A 263 -20.01 -9.15 -9.06
N VAL A 264 -20.95 -8.95 -9.99
CA VAL A 264 -20.77 -9.32 -11.39
C VAL A 264 -19.54 -8.64 -11.99
N GLY A 265 -18.59 -9.45 -12.48
CA GLY A 265 -17.37 -8.99 -13.13
C GLY A 265 -16.22 -8.65 -12.19
N VAL A 266 -16.35 -8.89 -10.88
CA VAL A 266 -15.24 -8.85 -9.93
C VAL A 266 -14.40 -10.13 -10.08
N PRO A 267 -13.07 -10.04 -10.25
CA PRO A 267 -12.20 -11.20 -10.27
C PRO A 267 -12.19 -11.91 -8.91
N THR A 268 -12.18 -13.23 -8.95
CA THR A 268 -12.03 -14.07 -7.76
C THR A 268 -10.67 -13.85 -7.08
N ARG A 269 -10.57 -14.15 -5.77
CA ARG A 269 -9.26 -14.18 -5.06
C ARG A 269 -8.20 -15.03 -5.75
N SER A 270 -8.59 -16.11 -6.45
CA SER A 270 -7.64 -16.94 -7.21
C SER A 270 -7.08 -16.20 -8.42
N GLU A 271 -7.90 -15.45 -9.14
CA GLU A 271 -7.47 -14.62 -10.27
C GLU A 271 -6.59 -13.46 -9.78
N VAL A 272 -6.93 -12.85 -8.64
CA VAL A 272 -6.10 -11.82 -8.01
C VAL A 272 -4.73 -12.38 -7.59
N ARG A 273 -4.65 -13.60 -7.02
CA ARG A 273 -3.36 -14.26 -6.73
C ARG A 273 -2.52 -14.47 -7.99
N HIS A 274 -3.15 -14.83 -9.11
CA HIS A 274 -2.45 -14.96 -10.39
C HIS A 274 -1.89 -13.60 -10.87
N ALA A 275 -2.68 -12.54 -10.78
CA ALA A 275 -2.22 -11.18 -11.06
C ALA A 275 -1.06 -10.76 -10.15
N LEU A 276 -1.14 -11.05 -8.85
CA LEU A 276 -0.08 -10.78 -7.88
C LEU A 276 1.22 -11.53 -8.22
N ASN A 277 1.16 -12.76 -8.73
CA ASN A 277 2.35 -13.47 -9.19
C ASN A 277 3.07 -12.71 -10.32
N GLN A 278 2.32 -12.17 -11.29
CA GLN A 278 2.91 -11.35 -12.35
C GLN A 278 3.52 -10.05 -11.80
N VAL A 279 2.89 -9.43 -10.80
CA VAL A 279 3.46 -8.26 -10.09
C VAL A 279 4.75 -8.62 -9.35
N TYR A 280 4.82 -9.78 -8.71
CA TYR A 280 6.04 -10.26 -8.06
C TYR A 280 7.19 -10.45 -9.07
N GLU A 281 6.93 -11.09 -10.22
CA GLU A 281 7.91 -11.23 -11.32
C GLU A 281 8.41 -9.87 -11.81
N SER A 282 7.50 -8.91 -12.04
CA SER A 282 7.84 -7.56 -12.48
C SER A 282 8.68 -6.81 -11.44
N VAL A 283 8.30 -6.87 -10.15
CA VAL A 283 9.04 -6.20 -9.08
C VAL A 283 10.43 -6.79 -8.94
N THR A 284 10.56 -8.13 -8.94
CA THR A 284 11.84 -8.83 -8.73
C THR A 284 12.82 -8.64 -9.88
N THR A 285 12.35 -8.57 -11.11
CA THR A 285 13.22 -8.40 -12.30
C THR A 285 13.53 -6.93 -12.63
N ASN A 286 12.73 -5.98 -12.13
CA ASN A 286 12.95 -4.56 -12.39
C ASN A 286 14.23 -4.04 -11.72
N SER A 287 15.27 -3.75 -12.52
CA SER A 287 16.57 -3.23 -12.06
C SER A 287 16.57 -1.74 -11.71
N SER A 288 15.54 -0.98 -12.09
CA SER A 288 15.44 0.46 -11.79
C SER A 288 15.00 0.74 -10.35
N LEU A 289 14.41 -0.25 -9.65
CA LEU A 289 13.99 -0.09 -8.26
C LEU A 289 15.18 -0.15 -7.31
N SER A 290 15.27 0.84 -6.42
CA SER A 290 16.19 0.78 -5.28
C SER A 290 15.88 -0.40 -4.37
N CYS A 291 16.87 -0.85 -3.59
CA CYS A 291 16.66 -1.94 -2.62
C CYS A 291 15.51 -1.63 -1.65
N ASN A 292 15.46 -0.40 -1.13
CA ASN A 292 14.42 0.01 -0.19
C ASN A 292 13.04 0.05 -0.82
N ASP A 293 12.92 0.56 -2.05
CA ASP A 293 11.62 0.64 -2.72
C ASP A 293 11.11 -0.75 -3.12
N ARG A 294 12.02 -1.67 -3.44
CA ARG A 294 11.68 -3.09 -3.64
C ARG A 294 11.15 -3.73 -2.35
N LEU A 295 11.84 -3.53 -1.22
CA LEU A 295 11.39 -4.04 0.09
C LEU A 295 10.01 -3.46 0.48
N GLU A 296 9.80 -2.15 0.34
CA GLU A 296 8.50 -1.51 0.61
C GLU A 296 7.39 -2.02 -0.32
N THR A 297 7.70 -2.25 -1.59
CA THR A 297 6.73 -2.78 -2.56
C THR A 297 6.35 -4.22 -2.22
N LEU A 298 7.34 -5.07 -1.90
CA LEU A 298 7.12 -6.45 -1.51
C LEU A 298 6.39 -6.55 -0.16
N LEU A 299 6.60 -5.61 0.77
CA LEU A 299 5.85 -5.53 2.02
C LEU A 299 4.34 -5.36 1.77
N ARG A 300 3.97 -4.42 0.89
CA ARG A 300 2.55 -4.24 0.50
C ARG A 300 2.05 -5.47 -0.26
N TRP A 301 2.87 -6.03 -1.15
CA TRP A 301 2.52 -7.24 -1.91
C TRP A 301 2.18 -8.44 -1.00
N HIS A 302 3.02 -8.73 0.00
CA HIS A 302 2.77 -9.82 0.95
C HIS A 302 1.52 -9.57 1.80
N SER A 303 1.26 -8.31 2.15
CA SER A 303 0.06 -7.94 2.91
C SER A 303 -1.21 -8.19 2.11
N ILE A 304 -1.20 -7.85 0.81
CA ILE A 304 -2.32 -8.13 -0.09
C ILE A 304 -2.47 -9.64 -0.30
N CYS A 305 -1.36 -10.38 -0.48
CA CYS A 305 -1.40 -11.84 -0.59
C CYS A 305 -1.99 -12.49 0.67
N LEU A 306 -1.64 -11.99 1.86
CA LEU A 306 -2.26 -12.42 3.11
C LEU A 306 -3.77 -12.21 3.08
N ASP A 307 -4.24 -11.04 2.65
CA ASP A 307 -5.68 -10.74 2.52
C ASP A 307 -6.40 -11.59 1.45
N THR A 308 -5.70 -12.08 0.41
CA THR A 308 -6.28 -13.08 -0.52
C THR A 308 -6.55 -14.42 0.15
N VAL A 309 -5.80 -14.75 1.20
CA VAL A 309 -5.89 -16.02 1.93
C VAL A 309 -6.89 -15.92 3.08
N ILE A 310 -6.84 -14.83 3.84
CA ILE A 310 -7.72 -14.58 4.99
C ILE A 310 -7.92 -13.09 5.18
N ASP A 311 -9.15 -12.66 5.43
CA ASP A 311 -9.42 -11.27 5.82
C ASP A 311 -8.80 -11.02 7.20
N SER A 312 -7.65 -10.33 7.21
CA SER A 312 -6.87 -10.04 8.41
C SER A 312 -7.63 -9.16 9.41
N SER A 313 -8.49 -8.26 8.92
CA SER A 313 -9.31 -7.38 9.75
C SER A 313 -10.42 -8.16 10.45
N LEU A 314 -11.09 -9.06 9.74
CA LEU A 314 -12.10 -9.95 10.31
C LEU A 314 -11.48 -10.95 11.29
N LEU A 315 -10.31 -11.51 10.96
CA LEU A 315 -9.57 -12.41 11.84
C LEU A 315 -9.22 -11.72 13.16
N CYS A 316 -8.70 -10.50 13.12
CA CYS A 316 -8.41 -9.70 14.30
C CYS A 316 -9.67 -9.42 15.13
N ARG A 317 -10.78 -8.99 14.50
CA ARG A 317 -12.04 -8.71 15.22
C ARG A 317 -12.60 -9.96 15.91
N ASN A 318 -12.59 -11.11 15.22
CA ASN A 318 -13.03 -12.37 15.79
C ASN A 318 -12.16 -12.79 16.98
N LEU A 319 -10.84 -12.62 16.85
CA LEU A 319 -9.90 -12.93 17.93
C LEU A 319 -10.13 -12.02 19.14
N CYS A 320 -10.21 -10.70 18.92
CA CYS A 320 -10.48 -9.74 19.98
C CYS A 320 -11.83 -10.00 20.67
N SER A 321 -12.88 -10.29 19.90
CA SER A 321 -14.20 -10.62 20.46
C SER A 321 -14.19 -11.91 21.28
N ARG A 322 -13.45 -12.94 20.85
CA ARG A 322 -13.36 -14.23 21.57
C ARG A 322 -12.69 -14.08 22.94
N TYR A 323 -11.72 -13.19 23.06
CA TYR A 323 -10.93 -12.98 24.28
C TYR A 323 -11.25 -11.66 25.00
N GLU A 324 -12.39 -11.04 24.67
CA GLU A 324 -12.87 -9.79 25.29
C GLU A 324 -11.86 -8.62 25.23
N ILE A 325 -11.02 -8.58 24.21
CA ILE A 325 -10.03 -7.52 23.99
C ILE A 325 -10.70 -6.34 23.28
N THR A 326 -10.66 -5.18 23.92
CA THR A 326 -11.15 -3.94 23.29
C THR A 326 -10.11 -3.41 22.30
N GLN A 327 -10.54 -3.13 21.07
CA GLN A 327 -9.69 -2.60 20.00
C GLN A 327 -10.31 -1.34 19.36
N TYR A 328 -9.45 -0.45 18.85
CA TYR A 328 -9.84 0.84 18.25
C TYR A 328 -9.17 1.09 16.89
N ILE A 329 -8.77 0.00 16.23
CA ILE A 329 -8.08 -0.01 14.94
C ILE A 329 -9.09 -0.23 13.82
N TRP A 330 -9.87 -1.32 13.94
CA TRP A 330 -10.91 -1.72 13.01
C TRP A 330 -12.28 -1.26 13.49
N ARG A 331 -13.24 -1.15 12.57
CA ARG A 331 -14.63 -0.93 12.96
C ARG A 331 -15.16 -2.11 13.78
N ASN A 332 -15.69 -1.80 14.96
CA ASN A 332 -16.46 -2.77 15.73
C ASN A 332 -17.75 -3.09 14.96
N ALA A 333 -17.85 -4.31 14.45
CA ALA A 333 -19.10 -4.88 13.95
C ALA A 333 -19.62 -5.87 14.99
N GLU A 334 -20.91 -6.21 14.89
CA GLU A 334 -21.46 -7.31 15.68
C GLU A 334 -20.62 -8.58 15.44
N PRO A 335 -20.31 -9.36 16.50
CA PRO A 335 -19.54 -10.57 16.35
C PRO A 335 -20.23 -11.51 15.35
N SER A 336 -19.46 -12.02 14.38
CA SER A 336 -19.95 -13.06 13.49
C SER A 336 -20.49 -14.22 14.32
N LYS A 337 -21.71 -14.68 14.00
CA LYS A 337 -22.29 -15.88 14.63
C LYS A 337 -21.47 -17.15 14.37
N SER A 338 -20.59 -17.15 13.36
CA SER A 338 -19.66 -18.25 13.10
C SER A 338 -18.31 -17.98 13.78
N SER A 339 -18.12 -18.55 14.96
CA SER A 339 -16.81 -18.53 15.60
C SER A 339 -15.88 -19.50 14.86
N MET A 340 -14.84 -18.99 14.19
CA MET A 340 -13.82 -19.82 13.52
C MET A 340 -13.12 -20.72 14.55
N ASP A 341 -13.10 -22.03 14.34
CA ASP A 341 -12.27 -22.94 15.13
C ASP A 341 -10.80 -22.75 14.73
N LEU A 342 -9.99 -22.23 15.67
CA LEU A 342 -8.59 -21.91 15.38
C LEU A 342 -7.77 -23.18 15.12
N VAL A 343 -8.08 -24.27 15.84
CA VAL A 343 -7.28 -25.51 15.77
C VAL A 343 -7.43 -26.17 14.40
N SER A 344 -8.66 -26.26 13.89
CA SER A 344 -8.88 -26.76 12.53
C SER A 344 -8.35 -25.80 11.46
N TRP A 345 -8.47 -24.48 11.67
CA TRP A 345 -7.99 -23.50 10.68
C TRP A 345 -6.48 -23.56 10.48
N VAL A 346 -5.67 -23.58 11.56
CA VAL A 346 -4.20 -23.58 11.46
C VAL A 346 -3.63 -24.84 10.78
N ALA A 347 -4.41 -25.92 10.73
CA ALA A 347 -4.06 -27.13 10.00
C ALA A 347 -4.26 -27.01 8.48
N THR A 348 -4.96 -25.98 8.00
CA THR A 348 -5.27 -25.82 6.58
C THR A 348 -4.08 -25.29 5.76
N PRO A 349 -4.00 -25.62 4.45
CA PRO A 349 -3.03 -25.03 3.53
C PRO A 349 -3.08 -23.50 3.48
N ALA A 350 -4.29 -22.94 3.60
CA ALA A 350 -4.51 -21.50 3.65
C ALA A 350 -3.82 -20.87 4.86
N ALA A 351 -4.07 -21.38 6.07
CA ALA A 351 -3.43 -20.83 7.28
C ALA A 351 -1.90 -20.93 7.23
N ARG A 352 -1.37 -22.03 6.71
CA ARG A 352 0.07 -22.22 6.55
C ARG A 352 0.68 -21.23 5.55
N SER A 353 -0.03 -20.96 4.44
CA SER A 353 0.35 -19.92 3.48
C SER A 353 0.31 -18.52 4.10
N ALA A 354 -0.73 -18.22 4.89
CA ALA A 354 -0.85 -16.98 5.65
C ALA A 354 0.33 -16.80 6.63
N LEU A 355 0.77 -17.86 7.30
CA LEU A 355 1.92 -17.82 8.20
C LEU A 355 3.23 -17.50 7.46
N LEU A 356 3.45 -18.04 6.25
CA LEU A 356 4.62 -17.69 5.43
C LEU A 356 4.62 -16.21 5.04
N HIS A 357 3.46 -15.66 4.64
CA HIS A 357 3.34 -14.23 4.36
C HIS A 357 3.56 -13.36 5.61
N ALA A 358 3.04 -13.76 6.78
CA ALA A 358 3.26 -13.08 8.04
C ALA A 358 4.76 -13.01 8.42
N MET A 359 5.49 -14.11 8.22
CA MET A 359 6.94 -14.15 8.42
C MET A 359 7.70 -13.23 7.47
N ALA A 360 7.37 -13.27 6.17
CA ALA A 360 7.98 -12.38 5.20
C ALA A 360 7.71 -10.90 5.51
N ILE A 361 6.51 -10.55 5.99
CA ILE A 361 6.17 -9.19 6.42
C ILE A 361 7.11 -8.74 7.55
N GLN A 362 7.29 -9.55 8.59
CA GLN A 362 8.19 -9.22 9.69
C GLN A 362 9.64 -9.06 9.21
N GLU A 363 10.15 -10.03 8.43
CA GLU A 363 11.51 -10.00 7.91
C GLU A 363 11.79 -8.76 7.04
N LEU A 364 10.81 -8.35 6.22
CA LEU A 364 10.92 -7.13 5.41
C LEU A 364 10.94 -5.87 6.26
N VAL A 365 10.12 -5.80 7.31
CA VAL A 365 10.11 -4.66 8.25
C VAL A 365 11.46 -4.56 8.99
N GLU A 366 12.05 -5.69 9.39
CA GLU A 366 13.34 -5.73 10.07
C GLU A 366 14.52 -5.31 9.18
N GLN A 367 14.43 -5.55 7.87
CA GLN A 367 15.44 -5.16 6.88
C GLN A 367 15.37 -3.68 6.47
N LEU A 368 14.22 -3.03 6.66
CA LEU A 368 14.04 -1.64 6.25
C LEU A 368 14.87 -0.66 7.10
N PRO A 369 15.46 0.38 6.50
CA PRO A 369 16.36 1.28 7.20
C PRO A 369 15.61 2.12 8.24
N ARG A 370 16.04 2.01 9.50
CA ARG A 370 15.49 2.72 10.67
C ARG A 370 15.53 4.26 10.59
N GLY A 371 16.21 4.82 9.59
CA GLY A 371 16.36 6.27 9.38
C GLY A 371 15.41 6.90 8.36
N ARG A 372 14.65 6.11 7.58
CA ARG A 372 13.66 6.58 6.61
C ARG A 372 12.27 6.61 7.26
N ALA A 373 11.36 7.46 6.77
CA ALA A 373 9.96 7.32 7.12
C ALA A 373 9.42 5.97 6.63
N HIS A 374 8.77 5.22 7.51
CA HIS A 374 8.04 4.01 7.17
C HIS A 374 6.85 4.30 6.25
N ALA A 375 6.56 3.38 5.33
CA ALA A 375 5.39 3.46 4.46
C ALA A 375 4.08 3.47 5.27
N ILE A 376 3.05 4.13 4.73
CA ILE A 376 1.76 4.34 5.41
C ILE A 376 1.00 3.04 5.74
N HIS A 377 1.25 1.96 5.00
CA HIS A 377 0.61 0.65 5.20
C HIS A 377 1.41 -0.27 6.15
N MET A 378 2.62 0.12 6.56
CA MET A 378 3.49 -0.74 7.38
C MET A 378 2.86 -1.12 8.73
N PRO A 379 2.20 -0.20 9.48
CA PRO A 379 1.55 -0.58 10.74
C PRO A 379 0.50 -1.68 10.57
N SER A 380 -0.40 -1.56 9.58
CA SER A 380 -1.45 -2.56 9.34
C SER A 380 -0.89 -3.88 8.84
N SER A 381 0.16 -3.84 8.01
CA SER A 381 0.87 -5.04 7.53
C SER A 381 1.44 -5.84 8.70
N LEU A 382 2.19 -5.17 9.58
CA LEU A 382 2.79 -5.78 10.76
C LEU A 382 1.73 -6.29 11.76
N PHE A 383 0.64 -5.55 11.91
CA PHE A 383 -0.47 -5.95 12.78
C PHE A 383 -1.19 -7.20 12.26
N SER A 384 -1.32 -7.33 10.94
CA SER A 384 -1.88 -8.53 10.30
C SER A 384 -0.98 -9.75 10.53
N ALA A 385 0.34 -9.58 10.43
CA ALA A 385 1.30 -10.64 10.77
C ALA A 385 1.20 -11.06 12.24
N ALA A 386 1.12 -10.09 13.17
CA ALA A 386 0.91 -10.35 14.59
C ALA A 386 -0.39 -11.13 14.85
N THR A 387 -1.47 -10.78 14.14
CA THR A 387 -2.76 -11.47 14.25
C THR A 387 -2.62 -12.94 13.86
N VAL A 388 -1.93 -13.25 12.76
CA VAL A 388 -1.68 -14.63 12.31
C VAL A 388 -0.87 -15.40 13.36
N TYR A 389 0.22 -14.83 13.89
CA TYR A 389 1.02 -15.47 14.93
C TYR A 389 0.23 -15.76 16.20
N SER A 390 -0.59 -14.80 16.65
CA SER A 390 -1.47 -14.98 17.80
C SER A 390 -2.45 -16.13 17.58
N VAL A 391 -3.03 -16.25 16.39
CA VAL A 391 -3.95 -17.35 16.06
C VAL A 391 -3.25 -18.71 16.14
N PHE A 392 -2.06 -18.85 15.55
CA PHE A 392 -1.29 -20.11 15.63
C PHE A 392 -0.89 -20.46 17.06
N THR A 393 -0.46 -19.46 17.83
CA THR A 393 -0.06 -19.66 19.23
C THR A 393 -1.24 -20.09 20.10
N LEU A 394 -2.40 -19.42 19.96
CA LEU A 394 -3.63 -19.74 20.68
C LEU A 394 -4.29 -21.06 20.23
N ALA A 395 -4.00 -21.51 19.01
CA ALA A 395 -4.37 -22.84 18.53
C ALA A 395 -3.46 -23.97 19.06
N GLY A 396 -2.48 -23.65 19.92
CA GLY A 396 -1.56 -24.64 20.49
C GLY A 396 -0.39 -25.02 19.59
N GLN A 397 -0.07 -24.20 18.57
CA GLN A 397 1.09 -24.38 17.69
C GLN A 397 2.10 -23.22 17.84
N PRO A 398 2.72 -23.04 19.03
CA PRO A 398 3.66 -21.94 19.27
C PRO A 398 5.03 -22.14 18.60
N VAL A 399 5.35 -23.36 18.18
CA VAL A 399 6.63 -23.71 17.54
C VAL A 399 6.36 -24.54 16.29
N LEU A 400 6.87 -24.09 15.14
CA LEU A 400 6.71 -24.79 13.86
C LEU A 400 8.05 -24.92 13.12
N GLN A 401 8.14 -25.93 12.26
CA GLN A 401 9.21 -26.06 11.27
C GLN A 401 8.76 -25.38 9.98
N ILE A 402 9.48 -24.34 9.57
CA ILE A 402 9.18 -23.52 8.40
C ILE A 402 10.24 -23.77 7.32
N PRO A 403 9.91 -23.79 6.01
CA PRO A 403 10.90 -23.93 4.95
C PRO A 403 12.03 -22.91 5.08
N CYS A 404 13.28 -23.35 4.90
CA CYS A 404 14.45 -22.45 4.89
C CYS A 404 14.43 -21.45 3.71
N THR A 405 13.75 -21.81 2.64
CA THR A 405 13.54 -20.96 1.46
C THR A 405 12.12 -21.15 0.97
N VAL A 406 11.40 -20.05 0.80
CA VAL A 406 10.00 -20.06 0.36
C VAL A 406 9.94 -19.84 -1.15
N VAL A 407 9.31 -20.77 -1.85
CA VAL A 407 9.00 -20.64 -3.28
C VAL A 407 7.63 -19.98 -3.41
N TRP A 408 7.58 -18.66 -3.60
CA TRP A 408 6.32 -17.90 -3.57
C TRP A 408 5.30 -18.31 -4.64
N GLN A 409 5.76 -18.85 -5.78
CA GLN A 409 4.87 -19.40 -6.81
C GLN A 409 4.02 -20.56 -6.28
N ASP A 410 4.58 -21.40 -5.41
CA ASP A 410 3.88 -22.52 -4.78
C ASP A 410 2.81 -22.01 -3.79
N VAL A 411 3.18 -21.02 -2.97
CA VAL A 411 2.26 -20.38 -2.00
C VAL A 411 1.03 -19.79 -2.69
N LEU A 412 1.23 -19.07 -3.80
CA LEU A 412 0.13 -18.47 -4.56
C LEU A 412 -0.74 -19.52 -5.26
N SER A 413 -0.18 -20.68 -5.61
CA SER A 413 -0.86 -21.76 -6.33
C SER A 413 -1.68 -22.68 -5.42
N SER A 414 -1.43 -22.67 -4.11
CA SER A 414 -1.99 -23.58 -3.08
C SER A 414 -3.54 -23.60 -2.93
N GLY A 415 -4.30 -22.87 -3.75
CA GLY A 415 -5.77 -22.80 -3.66
C GLY A 415 -6.50 -23.19 -4.94
N ARG A 416 -5.82 -23.84 -5.89
CA ARG A 416 -6.44 -24.32 -7.13
C ARG A 416 -7.24 -25.59 -6.81
N GLN A 417 -8.54 -25.48 -6.58
CA GLN A 417 -9.40 -26.66 -6.72
C GLN A 417 -9.36 -27.09 -8.20
N PRO A 418 -9.17 -28.38 -8.52
CA PRO A 418 -9.29 -28.85 -9.89
C PRO A 418 -10.75 -28.70 -10.31
N THR A 419 -11.08 -27.59 -10.98
CA THR A 419 -12.40 -27.41 -11.56
C THR A 419 -12.57 -28.41 -12.70
N SER A 420 -13.52 -29.31 -12.56
CA SER A 420 -13.78 -30.44 -13.45
C SER A 420 -14.30 -30.06 -14.84
N ASN A 421 -14.18 -28.81 -15.28
CA ASN A 421 -14.90 -28.26 -16.44
C ASN A 421 -14.12 -27.28 -17.31
N SER A 422 -12.79 -27.38 -17.40
CA SER A 422 -12.07 -26.82 -18.54
C SER A 422 -11.67 -27.94 -19.48
N TYR A 423 -12.14 -27.84 -20.74
CA TYR A 423 -11.59 -28.60 -21.86
C TYR A 423 -10.10 -28.20 -21.98
N LEU A 424 -9.25 -28.90 -21.25
CA LEU A 424 -7.80 -28.73 -21.29
C LEU A 424 -7.36 -29.01 -22.73
N SER A 425 -6.74 -28.02 -23.36
CA SER A 425 -6.07 -28.23 -24.63
C SER A 425 -4.99 -29.31 -24.45
N LEU A 426 -4.86 -30.22 -25.42
CA LEU A 426 -3.83 -31.28 -25.40
C LEU A 426 -2.40 -30.74 -25.22
N SER A 427 -2.15 -29.45 -25.42
CA SER A 427 -0.87 -28.79 -25.13
C SER A 427 -0.60 -28.56 -23.63
N GLU A 428 -1.63 -28.45 -22.78
CA GLU A 428 -1.44 -28.28 -21.33
C GLU A 428 -1.17 -29.62 -20.62
N LEU A 429 -1.64 -30.76 -21.18
CA LEU A 429 -1.28 -32.08 -20.66
C LEU A 429 0.20 -32.43 -20.92
N SER A 430 0.79 -31.96 -22.02
CA SER A 430 2.21 -32.20 -22.32
C SER A 430 3.16 -31.42 -21.41
N THR A 431 2.79 -30.23 -20.93
CA THR A 431 3.55 -29.49 -19.90
C THR A 431 3.29 -30.01 -18.49
N SER A 432 2.06 -30.44 -18.19
CA SER A 432 1.71 -31.02 -16.88
C SER A 432 2.39 -32.36 -16.62
N SER A 433 2.62 -33.17 -17.66
CA SER A 433 3.25 -34.50 -17.54
C SER A 433 4.77 -34.44 -17.35
N GLN A 434 5.41 -33.27 -17.58
CA GLN A 434 6.84 -33.06 -17.34
C GLN A 434 7.13 -32.32 -16.02
N MET A 435 6.12 -31.84 -15.29
CA MET A 435 6.23 -31.16 -14.00
C MET A 435 6.06 -32.07 -12.76
N LEU A 436 6.24 -33.40 -12.90
CA LEU A 436 6.50 -34.29 -11.75
C LEU A 436 7.95 -34.12 -11.22
N LEU A 437 8.41 -32.87 -11.15
CA LEU A 437 9.75 -32.45 -10.75
C LEU A 437 9.70 -31.99 -9.29
N HIS A 438 10.13 -32.87 -8.38
CA HIS A 438 10.44 -32.64 -6.96
C HIS A 438 9.47 -31.72 -6.19
N GLU A 439 8.62 -32.31 -5.34
CA GLU A 439 7.82 -31.54 -4.37
C GLU A 439 8.74 -30.65 -3.54
N THR A 440 8.52 -29.33 -3.58
CA THR A 440 9.34 -28.35 -2.86
C THR A 440 9.05 -28.43 -1.37
N ASP A 441 10.02 -28.05 -0.53
CA ASP A 441 9.80 -27.98 0.92
C ASP A 441 8.67 -26.99 1.27
N THR A 442 8.41 -25.99 0.41
CA THR A 442 7.28 -25.07 0.55
C THR A 442 5.94 -25.79 0.37
N LEU A 443 5.75 -26.57 -0.69
CA LEU A 443 4.53 -27.35 -0.93
C LEU A 443 4.29 -28.38 0.18
N ARG A 444 5.34 -29.11 0.57
CA ARG A 444 5.29 -30.07 1.68
C ARG A 444 4.79 -29.40 2.97
N TYR A 445 5.39 -28.28 3.34
CA TYR A 445 4.95 -27.51 4.52
C TYR A 445 3.47 -27.10 4.41
N ILE A 446 3.06 -26.55 3.26
CA ILE A 446 1.68 -26.13 3.01
C ILE A 446 0.69 -27.30 3.12
N HIS A 447 1.05 -28.49 2.64
CA HIS A 447 0.22 -29.70 2.70
C HIS A 447 0.11 -30.30 4.11
N GLY A 448 0.96 -29.88 5.04
CA GLY A 448 0.92 -30.39 6.42
C GLY A 448 2.15 -31.18 6.82
N ASP A 449 3.06 -31.48 5.89
CA ASP A 449 4.21 -32.33 6.14
C ASP A 449 5.19 -31.70 7.15
N VAL A 450 5.83 -32.57 7.92
CA VAL A 450 6.91 -32.17 8.83
C VAL A 450 8.21 -32.07 8.03
N LEU A 451 8.84 -30.90 8.10
CA LEU A 451 10.17 -30.67 7.54
C LEU A 451 11.25 -31.10 8.55
N TYR A 452 12.30 -31.76 8.08
CA TYR A 452 13.39 -32.28 8.90
C TYR A 452 14.76 -31.79 8.40
N GLY A 453 15.73 -31.72 9.32
CA GLY A 453 17.12 -31.42 8.98
C GLY A 453 17.28 -30.06 8.30
N SER A 454 17.98 -30.02 7.17
CA SER A 454 18.26 -28.80 6.41
C SER A 454 17.06 -28.20 5.66
N SER A 455 15.94 -28.94 5.57
CA SER A 455 14.73 -28.49 4.86
C SER A 455 13.86 -27.51 5.66
N GLY A 456 14.00 -27.50 6.99
CA GLY A 456 13.17 -26.68 7.87
C GLY A 456 13.98 -25.94 8.93
N THR A 457 13.51 -24.75 9.30
CA THR A 457 14.00 -23.99 10.44
C THR A 457 12.91 -23.89 11.50
N SER A 458 13.27 -24.20 12.74
CA SER A 458 12.38 -24.06 13.89
C SER A 458 12.13 -22.57 14.19
N ARG A 459 10.87 -22.18 14.26
CA ARG A 459 10.43 -20.83 14.61
C ARG A 459 9.51 -20.87 15.82
N ASN A 460 9.78 -20.01 16.80
CA ASN A 460 8.94 -19.85 17.98
C ASN A 460 8.07 -18.60 17.80
N LEU A 461 6.78 -18.78 17.54
CA LEU A 461 5.87 -17.69 17.22
C LEU A 461 5.65 -16.73 18.39
N LEU A 462 5.76 -17.19 19.64
CA LEU A 462 5.68 -16.32 20.80
C LEU A 462 6.92 -15.41 20.89
N TYR A 463 8.10 -15.92 20.55
CA TYR A 463 9.30 -15.10 20.39
C TYR A 463 9.14 -14.07 19.26
N GLU A 464 8.62 -14.50 18.11
CA GLU A 464 8.37 -13.59 16.97
C GLU A 464 7.33 -12.52 17.32
N LEU A 465 6.26 -12.87 18.04
CA LEU A 465 5.24 -11.92 18.50
C LEU A 465 5.83 -10.88 19.46
N ASN A 466 6.74 -11.30 20.36
CA ASN A 466 7.51 -10.40 21.20
C ASN A 466 8.49 -9.51 20.40
N SER A 467 9.03 -10.00 19.28
CA SER A 467 9.83 -9.18 18.34
C SER A 467 8.95 -8.11 17.68
N ILE A 468 7.78 -8.51 17.15
CA ILE A 468 6.81 -7.59 16.55
C ILE A 468 6.37 -6.50 17.53
N HIS A 469 6.09 -6.84 18.79
CA HIS A 469 5.75 -5.86 19.82
C HIS A 469 6.84 -4.78 19.97
N LYS A 470 8.13 -5.15 19.89
CA LYS A 470 9.24 -4.18 19.92
C LYS A 470 9.30 -3.33 18.65
N LEU A 471 8.98 -3.89 17.49
CA LEU A 471 8.91 -3.14 16.23
C LEU A 471 7.82 -2.06 16.27
N PHE A 472 6.67 -2.34 16.90
CA PHE A 472 5.63 -1.34 17.10
C PHE A 472 6.10 -0.12 17.92
N ARG A 473 7.01 -0.30 18.87
CA ARG A 473 7.62 0.81 19.62
C ARG A 473 8.41 1.77 18.73
N CYS A 474 9.02 1.26 17.67
CA CYS A 474 9.67 2.08 16.66
C CYS A 474 8.64 2.75 15.74
N LEU A 475 7.52 2.07 15.44
CA LEU A 475 6.49 2.59 14.54
C LEU A 475 5.62 3.68 15.15
N TYR A 476 5.21 3.58 16.43
CA TYR A 476 4.29 4.57 17.01
C TYR A 476 4.89 5.97 17.11
N ALA A 477 6.23 6.07 17.17
CA ALA A 477 6.92 7.35 17.13
C ALA A 477 6.63 8.12 15.83
N GLN A 478 6.43 7.39 14.72
CA GLN A 478 6.10 7.98 13.42
C GLN A 478 4.60 7.94 13.11
N TRP A 479 3.95 6.80 13.32
CA TRP A 479 2.54 6.57 13.01
C TRP A 479 1.76 6.25 14.27
N GLY A 480 1.07 7.25 14.82
CA GLY A 480 0.39 7.14 16.12
C GLY A 480 -0.66 6.03 16.22
N ILE A 481 -1.26 5.58 15.12
CA ILE A 481 -2.18 4.42 15.10
C ILE A 481 -1.52 3.12 15.61
N ALA A 482 -0.20 2.98 15.41
CA ALA A 482 0.57 1.85 15.90
C ALA A 482 0.51 1.70 17.43
N PHE A 483 0.21 2.77 18.18
CA PHE A 483 -0.02 2.71 19.62
C PHE A 483 -1.23 1.84 19.98
N ASP A 484 -2.35 2.01 19.28
CA ASP A 484 -3.54 1.19 19.53
C ASP A 484 -3.30 -0.26 19.06
N MET A 485 -2.54 -0.48 17.98
CA MET A 485 -2.14 -1.82 17.52
C MET A 485 -1.22 -2.52 18.53
N GLU A 486 -0.22 -1.83 19.08
CA GLU A 486 0.69 -2.36 20.09
C GLU A 486 -0.07 -2.86 21.33
N ASN A 487 -1.03 -2.07 21.81
CA ASN A 487 -1.84 -2.43 22.99
C ASN A 487 -2.66 -3.71 22.78
N VAL A 488 -3.10 -3.99 21.56
CA VAL A 488 -3.80 -5.24 21.23
C VAL A 488 -2.81 -6.40 21.17
N VAL A 489 -1.65 -6.21 20.54
CA VAL A 489 -0.59 -7.22 20.49
C VAL A 489 -0.09 -7.59 21.89
N GLU A 490 0.07 -6.61 22.79
CA GLU A 490 0.45 -6.85 24.18
C GLU A 490 -0.57 -7.74 24.92
N GLN A 491 -1.87 -7.48 24.73
CA GLN A 491 -2.92 -8.32 25.29
C GLN A 491 -2.91 -9.73 24.69
N TRP A 492 -2.69 -9.88 23.39
CA TRP A 492 -2.51 -11.19 22.75
C TRP A 492 -1.33 -11.97 23.31
N ILE A 493 -0.18 -11.32 23.53
CA ILE A 493 0.97 -11.94 24.19
C ILE A 493 0.58 -12.44 25.58
N GLY A 494 -0.14 -11.62 26.35
CA GLY A 494 -0.59 -11.97 27.70
C GLY A 494 -1.46 -13.23 27.78
N ILE A 495 -2.30 -13.49 26.78
CA ILE A 495 -3.16 -14.69 26.71
C ILE A 495 -2.48 -15.89 26.02
N CYS A 496 -1.36 -15.67 25.33
CA CYS A 496 -0.56 -16.73 24.71
C CYS A 496 0.40 -17.42 25.71
N HIS A 497 0.66 -16.78 26.85
CA HIS A 497 1.39 -17.32 27.99
C HIS A 497 0.46 -18.12 28.90
#